data_AF-A0A0K2SYK6-F1
#
_entry.id   AF-A0A0K2SYK6-F1
#
_cell.length_a   1.000
_cell.length_b   1.000
_cell.length_c   1.000
_cell.angle_alpha   90.00
_cell.angle_beta   90.00
_cell.angle_gamma   90.00
#
_symmetry.space_group_name_H-M   'P 1'
#
loop_
_entity.id
_entity.type
_entity.pdbx_description
1 polymer ?
#
loop_
_entity_poly.entity_id
_entity_poly.type
_entity_poly.pdbx_seq_one_letter_code
_entity_poly.pdbx_strand_id
1 'polypeptide(L)' 'FFMERYTPQQRVQIVQLYYENQRSMKVVFRELRPIYGPHNRPSESTIRRIIEKFEGEATCWDVSSSGRPQTAGSIENIVP' A
#
# COMPACT_ATOMS: atom_id res chain seq x y z
N PHE A 1 -5.17 -3.91 -6.93
CA PHE A 1 -4.76 -2.59 -6.42
C PHE A 1 -5.35 -2.35 -5.04
N PHE A 2 -4.60 -2.75 -4.01
CA PHE A 2 -5.03 -2.61 -2.63
C PHE A 2 -4.67 -1.22 -2.06
N MET A 3 -3.50 -0.74 -2.49
CA MET A 3 -2.96 0.57 -2.17
C MET A 3 -3.86 1.71 -2.71
N GLU A 4 -4.57 1.55 -3.83
CA GLU A 4 -5.44 2.60 -4.39
C GLU A 4 -6.57 3.06 -3.47
N ARG A 5 -7.05 2.22 -2.53
CA ARG A 5 -8.15 2.60 -1.64
C ARG A 5 -7.75 3.49 -0.47
N TYR A 6 -6.47 3.50 -0.10
CA TYR A 6 -5.98 4.22 1.07
C TYR A 6 -4.97 5.28 0.66
N THR A 7 -5.19 6.51 1.11
CA THR A 7 -4.23 7.59 0.88
C THR A 7 -2.92 7.28 1.60
N PRO A 8 -1.78 7.80 1.12
CA PRO A 8 -0.49 7.66 1.79
C PRO A 8 -0.54 8.01 3.28
N GLN A 9 -1.28 9.07 3.63
CA GLN A 9 -1.51 9.51 5.01
C GLN A 9 -2.25 8.46 5.84
N GLN A 10 -3.29 7.84 5.29
CA GLN A 10 -4.01 6.75 5.95
C GLN A 10 -3.11 5.54 6.19
N ARG A 11 -2.21 5.22 5.25
CA ARG A 11 -1.24 4.12 5.42
C ARG A 11 -0.25 4.40 6.53
N VAL A 12 0.30 5.63 6.57
CA VAL A 12 1.17 6.07 7.68
C VAL A 12 0.45 5.96 9.01
N GLN A 13 -0.81 6.39 9.08
CA GLN A 13 -1.62 6.29 10.30
C GLN A 13 -1.80 4.82 10.75
N ILE A 14 -2.06 3.90 9.82
CA ILE A 14 -2.19 2.46 10.13
C ILE A 14 -0.87 1.89 10.66
N VAL A 15 0.26 2.26 10.05
CA VAL A 15 1.60 1.80 10.46
C VAL A 15 1.96 2.34 11.84
N GLN A 16 1.74 3.63 12.08
CA GLN A 16 1.97 4.24 13.39
C GLN A 16 1.16 3.55 14.48
N LEU A 17 -0.13 3.35 14.21
CA LEU A 17 -1.04 2.71 15.16
C LEU A 17 -0.67 1.24 15.41
N TYR A 18 -0.08 0.55 14.42
CA TYR A 18 0.48 -0.79 14.59
C TYR A 18 1.66 -0.83 15.56
N TYR A 19 2.60 0.10 15.46
CA TYR A 19 3.75 0.14 16.37
C TYR A 19 3.37 0.63 17.78
N GLU A 20 2.45 1.58 17.90
CA GLU A 20 1.93 2.05 19.20
C GLU A 20 1.20 0.94 19.98
N ASN A 21 0.47 0.07 19.28
CA ASN A 21 -0.30 -1.02 19.88
C ASN A 21 0.50 -2.33 20.01
N GLN A 22 1.82 -2.24 20.20
CA GLN A 22 2.72 -3.39 20.38
C GLN A 22 2.59 -4.44 19.27
N ARG A 23 2.35 -4.01 18.02
CA ARG A 23 2.21 -4.89 16.85
C ARG A 23 1.01 -5.85 16.92
N SER A 24 0.02 -5.55 17.76
CA SER A 24 -1.18 -6.38 17.90
C SER A 24 -2.24 -6.04 16.86
N MET A 25 -2.35 -6.87 15.81
CA MET A 25 -3.34 -6.68 14.74
C MET A 25 -4.78 -6.61 15.23
N LYS A 26 -5.15 -7.36 16.28
CA LYS A 26 -6.51 -7.32 16.85
C LYS A 26 -6.84 -5.97 17.48
N VAL A 27 -5.87 -5.39 18.20
CA VAL A 27 -6.03 -4.08 18.84
C VAL A 27 -6.10 -3.00 17.77
N VAL A 28 -5.16 -3.02 16.81
CA VAL A 28 -5.13 -2.09 15.68
C VAL A 28 -6.43 -2.14 14.89
N PHE A 29 -6.93 -3.33 14.57
CA PHE A 29 -8.21 -3.49 13.88
C PHE A 29 -9.33 -2.82 14.67
N ARG A 30 -9.40 -3.00 16.00
CA ARG A 30 -10.43 -2.40 16.86
C ARG A 30 -10.34 -0.87 16.92
N GLU A 31 -9.14 -0.33 17.05
CA GLU A 31 -8.86 1.11 17.05
C GLU A 31 -9.14 1.79 15.71
N LEU A 32 -9.00 1.06 14.59
CA LEU A 32 -9.36 1.58 13.27
C LEU A 32 -10.87 1.73 13.06
N ARG A 33 -11.71 1.07 13.88
CA ARG A 33 -13.18 1.12 13.77
C ARG A 33 -13.75 2.53 14.00
N PRO A 34 -13.39 3.26 15.08
CA PRO A 34 -13.85 4.64 15.26
C PRO A 34 -13.26 5.62 14.24
N ILE A 35 -12.05 5.37 13.72
CA ILE A 35 -11.35 6.29 12.81
C ILE A 35 -11.95 6.25 11.39
N TYR A 36 -12.15 5.05 10.85
CA TYR A 36 -12.60 4.86 9.46
C TYR A 36 -14.11 4.58 9.34
N GLY A 37 -14.79 4.37 10.46
CA GLY A 37 -16.19 3.95 10.49
C GLY A 37 -16.40 2.50 10.03
N PRO A 38 -17.66 2.00 10.09
CA PRO A 38 -17.97 0.59 9.83
C PRO A 38 -17.70 0.14 8.39
N HIS A 39 -17.82 1.03 7.40
CA HIS A 39 -17.73 0.68 5.97
C HIS A 39 -16.34 0.87 5.36
N ASN A 40 -15.51 1.76 5.94
CA ASN A 40 -14.18 2.08 5.41
C ASN A 40 -13.04 1.42 6.19
N ARG A 41 -13.39 0.58 7.17
CA ARG A 41 -12.43 -0.09 8.04
C ARG A 41 -11.48 -0.99 7.24
N PRO A 42 -10.15 -0.83 7.40
CA PRO A 42 -9.18 -1.74 6.83
C PRO A 42 -9.37 -3.15 7.39
N SER A 43 -9.40 -4.17 6.53
CA SER A 43 -9.46 -5.57 6.98
C SER A 43 -8.14 -6.00 7.65
N GLU A 44 -8.12 -7.12 8.37
CA GLU A 44 -6.86 -7.59 8.95
C GLU A 44 -5.79 -7.90 7.88
N SER A 45 -6.20 -8.53 6.78
CA SER A 45 -5.32 -8.84 5.64
C SER A 45 -4.78 -7.58 4.97
N THR A 46 -5.60 -6.53 4.92
CA THR A 46 -5.21 -5.19 4.44
C THR A 46 -4.08 -4.63 5.29
N ILE A 47 -4.28 -4.62 6.62
CA ILE A 47 -3.34 -4.04 7.57
C ILE A 47 -2.02 -4.79 7.48
N ARG A 48 -2.08 -6.12 7.45
CA ARG A 48 -0.89 -6.98 7.29
C ARG A 48 -0.11 -6.65 6.02
N ARG A 49 -0.77 -6.53 4.86
CA ARG A 49 -0.10 -6.18 3.61
C ARG A 49 0.53 -4.79 3.62
N ILE A 50 -0.10 -3.81 4.29
CA ILE A 50 0.46 -2.46 4.45
C ILE A 50 1.75 -2.54 5.27
N ILE A 51 1.74 -3.29 6.38
CA ILE A 51 2.91 -3.47 7.24
C ILE A 51 4.01 -4.25 6.52
N GLU A 52 3.69 -5.35 5.85
CA GLU A 52 4.66 -6.15 5.08
C GLU A 52 5.36 -5.31 4.01
N LYS A 53 4.61 -4.46 3.29
CA LYS A 53 5.21 -3.51 2.34
C LYS A 53 6.05 -2.43 3.02
N PHE A 54 5.59 -1.92 4.16
CA PHE A 54 6.36 -0.93 4.92
C PHE A 54 7.68 -1.54 5.46
N GLU A 55 7.65 -2.75 6.00
CA GLU A 55 8.85 -3.43 6.52
C GLU A 55 9.79 -3.87 5.40
N GLY A 56 9.27 -4.26 4.23
CA GLY A 56 10.07 -4.69 3.09
C GLY A 56 10.66 -3.56 2.25
N GLU A 57 9.86 -2.54 1.92
CA GLU A 57 10.25 -1.45 1.02
C GLU A 57 10.59 -0.14 1.77
N ALA A 58 10.34 -0.06 3.10
CA ALA A 58 10.45 1.16 3.91
C ALA A 58 9.61 2.35 3.39
N THR A 59 8.63 2.09 2.52
CA THR A 59 7.83 3.11 1.85
C THR A 59 6.34 2.92 2.10
N CYS A 60 5.66 4.02 2.47
CA CYS A 60 4.19 4.09 2.49
C CYS A 60 3.60 4.46 1.11
N TRP A 61 4.45 4.76 0.15
CA TRP A 61 4.08 5.15 -1.22
C TRP A 61 3.96 3.93 -2.12
N ASP A 62 3.20 4.07 -3.20
CA ASP A 62 3.27 3.09 -4.27
C ASP A 62 4.60 3.30 -4.99
N VAL A 63 5.53 2.35 -4.85
CA VAL A 63 6.70 2.32 -5.72
C VAL A 63 6.14 1.96 -7.09
N SER A 64 6.16 2.93 -8.01
CA SER A 64 5.80 2.71 -9.40
C SER A 64 6.57 1.47 -9.85
N SER A 65 5.87 0.33 -10.04
CA SER A 65 6.51 -0.85 -10.59
C SER A 65 7.13 -0.37 -11.90
N SER A 66 8.46 -0.46 -12.05
CA SER A 66 9.11 -0.11 -13.30
C SER A 66 8.50 -1.01 -14.36
N GLY A 67 7.50 -0.48 -15.07
CA GLY A 67 6.76 -1.21 -16.08
C GLY A 67 7.78 -1.74 -17.08
N ARG A 68 7.59 -3.00 -17.49
CA ARG A 68 8.37 -3.65 -18.55
C ARG A 68 8.68 -2.61 -19.63
N PRO A 69 9.95 -2.35 -19.97
CA PRO A 69 10.27 -1.38 -21.00
C PRO A 69 9.50 -1.78 -22.25
N GLN A 70 8.58 -0.91 -22.67
CA GLN A 70 7.84 -1.09 -23.90
C GLN A 70 8.88 -0.91 -25.00
N THR A 71 9.33 -2.01 -25.60
CA THR A 71 10.19 -1.96 -26.79
C THR A 71 9.44 -1.18 -27.84
N ALA A 72 9.80 0.09 -28.01
CA ALA A 72 9.37 0.88 -29.15
C ALA A 72 9.80 0.10 -30.40
N GLY A 73 8.84 -0.32 -31.21
CA GLY A 73 9.13 -1.02 -32.46
C GLY A 73 10.12 -0.20 -33.26
N SER A 74 11.28 -0.79 -33.56
CA SER A 74 12.30 -0.17 -34.39
C SER A 74 11.67 0.28 -35.71
N ILE A 75 11.78 1.56 -36.01
CA ILE A 75 11.28 2.20 -37.24
C ILE A 75 12.32 2.07 -38.38
N GLU A 76 13.29 1.16 -38.25
CA GLU A 76 14.47 1.09 -39.12
C GLU A 76 14.25 0.34 -40.46
N ASN A 77 13.01 0.16 -40.90
CA ASN A 77 12.75 -0.54 -42.16
C ASN A 77 11.84 0.23 -43.12
N ILE A 78 12.27 1.42 -43.56
CA ILE A 78 12.02 1.88 -44.93
C ILE A 78 13.26 2.67 -45.40
N VAL A 79 14.12 2.02 -46.18
CA VAL A 79 15.05 2.66 -47.15
C VAL A 79 15.24 1.67 -48.31
N PRO A 80 15.57 2.09 -49.54
CA PRO A 80 15.51 3.41 -50.18
C PRO A 80 14.44 3.53 -51.30
#